data_AF-A0A7S2HKA2-F1
#
_entry.id   AF-A0A7S2HKA2-F1
#
_cell.length_a   1.000
_cell.length_b   1.000
_cell.length_c   1.000
_cell.angle_alpha   90.00
_cell.angle_beta   90.00
_cell.angle_gamma   90.00
#
_symmetry.space_group_name_H-M   'P 1'
#
loop_
_entity.id
_entity.type
_entity.pdbx_description
1 polymer ?
#
loop_
_entity_poly.entity_id
_entity_poly.type
_entity_poly.pdbx_seq_one_letter_code
_entity_poly.pdbx_strand_id
1 'polypeptide(L)'
;TTRWRALGHSRSLHFDWLTTVELEPLTGRRHQLRRHLCGLGYPIYGDTLYGTDKIRKRVKENTALAMASSKENTVEMASSEATVDKESGLLLSAVQLRFMHPVLKREIEVKVAEPSRFSSSRDREVLRWEKLSKNGVVLGESHPRNTD
;
A
#
# COMPACT_ATOMS: atom_id res chain seq x y z
N THR A 1 -3.92 6.26 -19.58
CA THR A 1 -5.32 6.75 -19.46
C THR A 1 -5.94 6.34 -18.12
N THR A 2 -5.43 6.88 -17.02
CA THR A 2 -5.99 6.74 -15.66
C THR A 2 -5.74 8.07 -14.97
N ARG A 3 -6.76 8.65 -14.35
CA ARG A 3 -6.56 9.79 -13.46
C ARG A 3 -6.31 9.27 -12.05
N TRP A 4 -5.55 10.01 -11.28
CA TRP A 4 -5.22 9.64 -9.93
C TRP A 4 -5.06 10.88 -9.05
N ARG A 5 -5.25 10.72 -7.76
CA ARG A 5 -5.05 11.76 -6.75
C ARG A 5 -4.51 11.14 -5.48
N ALA A 6 -3.43 11.69 -4.93
CA ALA A 6 -2.93 11.27 -3.62
C ALA A 6 -3.89 11.76 -2.52
N LEU A 7 -4.29 10.86 -1.63
CA LEU A 7 -5.16 11.15 -0.48
C LEU A 7 -4.35 11.35 0.80
N GLY A 8 -3.18 10.72 0.91
CA GLY A 8 -2.32 10.84 2.07
C GLY A 8 -1.13 9.89 2.01
N HIS A 9 -0.17 10.13 2.91
CA HIS A 9 1.03 9.33 3.05
C HIS A 9 1.12 8.76 4.46
N SER A 10 1.66 7.56 4.59
CA SER A 10 1.88 6.90 5.87
C SER A 10 3.26 6.27 5.87
N ARG A 11 3.94 6.34 7.01
CA ARG A 11 5.22 5.65 7.18
C ARG A 11 5.01 4.14 7.14
N SER A 12 5.98 3.44 6.61
CA SER A 12 6.00 1.98 6.58
C SER A 12 7.40 1.48 6.85
N LEU A 13 7.48 0.47 7.69
CA LEU A 13 8.72 -0.26 7.91
C LEU A 13 9.25 -0.86 6.61
N HIS A 14 8.38 -1.56 5.89
CA HIS A 14 8.78 -2.36 4.76
C HIS A 14 9.05 -1.53 3.50
N PHE A 15 8.34 -0.41 3.33
CA PHE A 15 8.31 0.34 2.07
C PHE A 15 8.81 1.79 2.20
N ASP A 16 9.25 2.21 3.40
CA ASP A 16 9.54 3.58 3.84
C ASP A 16 8.28 4.45 3.91
N TRP A 17 7.53 4.51 2.81
CA TRP A 17 6.28 5.23 2.67
C TRP A 17 5.24 4.42 1.91
N LEU A 18 4.00 4.52 2.35
CA LEU A 18 2.80 4.12 1.64
C LEU A 18 2.01 5.36 1.26
N THR A 19 1.46 5.37 0.05
CA THR A 19 0.59 6.44 -0.41
C THR A 19 -0.79 5.86 -0.68
N THR A 20 -1.81 6.45 -0.05
CA THR A 20 -3.21 6.16 -0.38
C THR A 20 -3.57 6.98 -1.60
N VAL A 21 -4.07 6.33 -2.65
CA VAL A 21 -4.37 6.97 -3.94
C VAL A 21 -5.81 6.67 -4.36
N GLU A 22 -6.52 7.71 -4.77
CA GLU A 22 -7.78 7.58 -5.51
C GLU A 22 -7.47 7.40 -7.00
N LEU A 23 -8.11 6.43 -7.65
CA LEU A 23 -7.86 6.08 -9.04
C LEU A 23 -9.16 6.09 -9.84
N GLU A 24 -9.15 6.77 -10.99
CA GLU A 24 -10.26 6.79 -11.93
C GLU A 24 -9.79 6.20 -13.28
N PRO A 25 -10.16 4.93 -13.58
CA PRO A 25 -9.85 4.33 -14.87
C PRO A 25 -10.75 4.91 -15.97
N LEU A 26 -10.17 5.60 -16.95
CA LEU A 26 -10.91 6.11 -18.12
C LEU A 26 -11.25 5.02 -19.15
N THR A 27 -10.66 3.83 -18.98
CA THR A 27 -10.86 2.65 -19.84
C THR A 27 -10.86 1.39 -18.97
N GLY A 28 -11.39 0.28 -19.47
CA GLY A 28 -11.52 -0.99 -18.71
C GLY A 28 -10.49 -2.07 -19.07
N ARG A 29 -9.25 -1.73 -19.42
CA ARG A 29 -8.27 -2.75 -19.85
C ARG A 29 -7.88 -3.67 -18.69
N ARG A 30 -7.60 -4.94 -18.98
CA ARG A 30 -7.17 -5.93 -17.96
C ARG A 30 -5.99 -5.39 -17.14
N HIS A 31 -6.11 -5.42 -15.81
CA HIS A 31 -5.09 -4.95 -14.85
C HIS A 31 -4.60 -3.51 -15.08
N GLN A 32 -5.41 -2.64 -15.68
CA GLN A 32 -4.99 -1.29 -16.07
C GLN A 32 -4.36 -0.50 -14.92
N LEU A 33 -5.04 -0.39 -13.78
CA LEU A 33 -4.57 0.36 -12.61
C LEU A 33 -3.24 -0.19 -12.07
N ARG A 34 -3.16 -1.52 -11.92
CA ARG A 34 -1.97 -2.24 -11.45
C ARG A 34 -0.75 -1.98 -12.35
N ARG A 35 -0.94 -2.07 -13.67
CA ARG A 35 0.11 -1.80 -14.67
C ARG A 35 0.54 -0.35 -14.70
N HIS A 36 -0.41 0.59 -14.66
CA HIS A 36 -0.08 2.01 -14.65
C HIS A 36 0.74 2.38 -13.42
N LEU A 37 0.29 1.99 -12.23
CA LEU A 37 1.00 2.27 -10.99
C LEU A 37 2.38 1.60 -10.91
N CYS A 38 2.48 0.35 -11.36
CA CYS A 38 3.78 -0.32 -11.50
C CYS A 38 4.71 0.40 -12.51
N GLY A 39 4.17 0.83 -13.65
CA GLY A 39 4.94 1.54 -14.67
C GLY A 39 5.47 2.90 -14.19
N LEU A 40 4.76 3.54 -13.25
CA LEU A 40 5.21 4.75 -12.55
C LEU A 40 6.22 4.47 -11.43
N GLY A 41 6.53 3.21 -11.13
CA GLY A 41 7.43 2.81 -10.05
C GLY A 41 6.76 2.69 -8.67
N TYR A 42 5.43 2.84 -8.60
CA TYR A 42 4.64 2.79 -7.36
C TYR A 42 3.59 1.68 -7.41
N PRO A 43 3.99 0.38 -7.49
CA PRO A 43 3.03 -0.71 -7.57
C PRO A 43 2.13 -0.79 -6.34
N ILE A 44 0.95 -1.37 -6.54
CA ILE A 44 -0.06 -1.50 -5.48
C ILE A 44 0.43 -2.44 -4.39
N TYR A 45 0.18 -2.08 -3.13
CA TYR A 45 0.50 -2.91 -1.98
C TYR A 45 -0.17 -4.29 -2.09
N GLY A 46 0.60 -5.35 -1.82
CA GLY A 46 0.15 -6.73 -1.92
C GLY A 46 -0.04 -7.24 -3.35
N ASP A 47 0.38 -6.50 -4.37
CA ASP A 47 0.36 -6.97 -5.76
C ASP A 47 1.47 -7.98 -6.03
N THR A 48 1.10 -9.26 -6.10
CA THR A 48 2.04 -10.36 -6.35
C THR A 48 2.54 -10.45 -7.79
N LEU A 49 1.81 -9.86 -8.75
CA LEU A 49 2.11 -9.95 -10.18
C LEU A 49 2.97 -8.78 -10.67
N TYR A 50 2.69 -7.57 -10.18
CA TYR A 50 3.38 -6.35 -10.61
C TYR A 50 4.31 -5.77 -9.52
N GLY A 51 4.43 -6.41 -8.36
CA GLY A 51 5.41 -6.03 -7.35
C GLY A 51 6.84 -6.26 -7.85
N THR A 52 7.65 -5.20 -7.93
CA THR A 52 9.00 -5.24 -8.50
C THR A 52 10.02 -5.92 -7.59
N ASP A 53 11.04 -6.56 -8.18
CA ASP A 53 12.13 -7.18 -7.41
C ASP A 53 12.87 -6.19 -6.53
N LYS A 54 12.99 -4.92 -6.98
CA LYS A 54 13.57 -3.83 -6.19
C LYS A 54 12.81 -3.62 -4.88
N ILE A 55 11.48 -3.58 -4.95
CA ILE A 55 10.64 -3.43 -3.76
C ILE A 55 10.76 -4.67 -2.87
N ARG A 56 10.69 -5.87 -3.44
CA ARG A 56 10.85 -7.12 -2.67
C ARG A 56 12.20 -7.18 -1.95
N LYS A 57 13.27 -6.74 -2.61
CA LYS A 57 14.61 -6.67 -2.03
C LYS A 57 14.67 -5.67 -0.89
N ARG A 58 14.15 -4.44 -1.09
CA ARG A 58 14.09 -3.41 -0.05
C ARG A 58 13.31 -3.86 1.17
N VAL A 59 12.17 -4.53 0.96
CA VAL A 59 11.39 -5.09 2.08
C VAL A 59 12.24 -6.06 2.89
N LYS A 60 12.93 -7.01 2.24
CA LYS A 60 13.81 -7.96 2.94
C LYS A 60 14.93 -7.26 3.71
N GLU A 61 15.56 -6.25 3.12
CA GLU A 61 16.63 -5.46 3.74
C GLU A 61 16.11 -4.70 4.98
N ASN A 62 14.99 -3.98 4.84
CA ASN A 62 14.38 -3.23 5.94
C ASN A 62 13.93 -4.15 7.08
N THR A 63 13.35 -5.31 6.77
CA THR A 63 12.96 -6.26 7.82
C THR A 63 14.16 -6.87 8.52
N ALA A 64 15.22 -7.22 7.77
CA ALA A 64 16.45 -7.73 8.37
C ALA A 64 17.09 -6.70 9.31
N LEU A 65 17.10 -5.42 8.93
CA LEU A 65 17.59 -4.35 9.79
C LEU A 65 16.76 -4.22 11.07
N ALA A 66 15.43 -4.27 10.96
CA ALA A 66 14.53 -4.22 12.10
C ALA A 66 14.76 -5.36 13.10
N MET A 67 15.00 -6.57 12.59
CA MET A 67 15.32 -7.74 13.41
C MET A 67 16.67 -7.57 14.12
N ALA A 68 17.69 -7.04 13.44
CA ALA A 68 19.02 -6.85 14.01
C ALA A 68 19.08 -5.80 15.13
N SER A 69 18.23 -4.77 15.06
CA SER A 69 18.15 -3.70 16.07
C SER A 69 17.36 -4.07 17.33
N SER A 70 16.72 -5.24 17.36
CA SER A 70 15.99 -5.74 18.53
C SER A 70 16.89 -6.65 19.36
N LYS A 71 17.88 -6.06 20.06
CA LYS A 71 18.63 -6.78 21.10
C LYS A 71 17.90 -6.59 22.43
N GLU A 72 17.45 -7.71 23.00
CA GLU A 72 16.81 -7.93 24.32
C GLU A 72 15.29 -8.22 24.35
N ASN A 73 15.00 -9.44 24.84
CA ASN A 73 13.78 -10.04 25.37
C ASN A 73 12.71 -10.70 24.46
N THR A 74 12.92 -12.03 24.33
CA THR A 74 12.04 -13.15 24.73
C THR A 74 10.77 -13.46 23.94
N VAL A 75 10.95 -14.39 22.99
CA VAL A 75 10.16 -15.63 22.78
C VAL A 75 8.65 -15.53 23.10
N GLU A 76 7.87 -15.07 22.12
CA GLU A 76 6.69 -15.76 21.58
C GLU A 76 6.17 -14.96 20.37
N MET A 77 5.72 -15.67 19.32
CA MET A 77 5.37 -15.16 17.97
C MET A 77 6.53 -15.03 16.95
N ALA A 78 7.36 -16.06 16.84
CA ALA A 78 8.31 -16.22 15.73
C ALA A 78 8.02 -17.50 14.93
N SER A 79 6.81 -17.60 14.39
CA SER A 79 6.47 -18.51 13.28
C SER A 79 5.67 -17.77 12.22
N SER A 80 6.11 -16.57 11.85
CA SER A 80 5.82 -16.06 10.51
C SER A 80 7.09 -15.36 10.03
N GLU A 81 7.84 -16.12 9.26
CA GLU A 81 8.84 -15.64 8.33
C GLU A 81 8.42 -14.28 7.78
N ALA A 82 9.30 -13.27 7.85
CA ALA A 82 9.12 -11.94 7.29
C ALA A 82 9.04 -11.93 5.75
N THR A 83 8.15 -12.75 5.23
CA THR A 83 7.57 -12.60 3.94
C THR A 83 6.56 -11.48 4.08
N VAL A 84 6.59 -10.48 3.19
CA VAL A 84 5.39 -9.68 2.88
C VAL A 84 4.22 -10.65 2.91
N ASP A 85 3.32 -10.52 3.89
CA ASP A 85 2.23 -11.45 4.16
C ASP A 85 1.71 -11.94 2.80
N LYS A 86 2.02 -13.19 2.40
CA LYS A 86 1.50 -13.75 1.13
C LYS A 86 -0.03 -13.71 1.10
N GLU A 87 -0.64 -13.44 2.24
CA GLU A 87 -2.07 -13.31 2.50
C GLU A 87 -2.56 -11.84 2.57
N SER A 88 -1.70 -10.80 2.48
CA SER A 88 -2.15 -9.41 2.60
C SER A 88 -3.12 -8.99 1.50
N GLY A 89 -3.19 -9.76 0.40
CA GLY A 89 -4.09 -9.53 -0.71
C GLY A 89 -3.79 -8.23 -1.45
N LEU A 90 -4.35 -8.09 -2.64
CA LEU A 90 -4.22 -6.85 -3.41
C LEU A 90 -5.03 -5.73 -2.71
N LEU A 91 -4.37 -4.67 -2.24
CA LEU A 91 -5.04 -3.48 -1.71
C LEU A 91 -5.54 -2.56 -2.84
N LEU A 92 -6.52 -3.06 -3.60
CA LEU A 92 -7.26 -2.33 -4.61
C LEU A 92 -8.74 -2.66 -4.48
N SER A 93 -9.58 -1.66 -4.24
CA SER A 93 -11.03 -1.83 -4.10
C SER A 93 -11.78 -0.75 -4.88
N ALA A 94 -12.90 -1.12 -5.49
CA ALA A 94 -13.81 -0.17 -6.11
C ALA A 94 -14.70 0.46 -5.02
N VAL A 95 -14.45 1.74 -4.73
CA VAL A 95 -15.16 2.47 -3.65
C VAL A 95 -16.30 3.35 -4.15
N GLN A 96 -16.35 3.61 -5.47
CA GLN A 96 -17.34 4.48 -6.07
C GLN A 96 -17.65 4.02 -7.51
N LEU A 97 -18.93 4.07 -7.87
CA LEU A 97 -19.41 3.89 -9.23
C LEU A 97 -20.43 4.99 -9.53
N ARG A 98 -20.28 5.64 -10.67
CA ARG A 98 -21.21 6.64 -11.18
C ARG A 98 -21.65 6.25 -12.59
N PHE A 99 -22.94 6.25 -12.84
CA PHE A 99 -23.49 5.93 -14.16
C PHE A 99 -24.87 6.55 -14.37
N MET A 100 -25.24 6.73 -15.64
CA MET A 100 -26.59 7.12 -16.02
C MET A 100 -27.51 5.89 -15.93
N HIS A 101 -28.55 5.94 -15.08
CA HIS A 101 -29.46 4.82 -14.95
C HIS A 101 -30.23 4.58 -16.28
N PRO A 102 -30.24 3.36 -16.83
CA PRO A 102 -30.71 3.11 -18.19
C PRO A 102 -32.20 3.40 -18.40
N VAL A 103 -33.03 3.17 -17.37
CA VAL A 103 -34.48 3.44 -17.41
C VAL A 103 -34.81 4.85 -16.91
N LEU A 104 -34.43 5.17 -15.68
CA LEU A 104 -34.73 6.45 -15.02
C LEU A 104 -34.07 7.70 -15.65
N LYS A 105 -33.08 7.53 -16.56
CA LYS A 105 -32.34 8.63 -17.21
C LYS A 105 -31.81 9.70 -16.24
N ARG A 106 -31.46 9.29 -15.03
CA ARG A 106 -30.83 10.13 -14.00
C ARG A 106 -29.47 9.56 -13.64
N GLU A 107 -28.56 10.43 -13.23
CA GLU A 107 -27.28 10.01 -12.70
C GLU A 107 -27.47 9.31 -11.35
N ILE A 108 -26.84 8.16 -11.21
CA ILE A 108 -26.75 7.43 -9.95
C ILE A 108 -25.29 7.35 -9.55
N GLU A 109 -25.04 7.65 -8.28
CA GLU A 109 -23.77 7.47 -7.63
C GLU A 109 -23.93 6.48 -6.47
N VAL A 110 -23.13 5.42 -6.50
CA VAL A 110 -23.02 4.45 -5.41
C VAL A 110 -21.62 4.58 -4.83
N LYS A 111 -21.54 4.82 -3.52
CA LYS A 111 -20.29 4.94 -2.76
C LYS A 111 -20.28 3.97 -1.61
N VAL A 112 -19.12 3.40 -1.35
CA VAL A 112 -18.84 2.62 -0.14
C VAL A 112 -17.68 3.26 0.60
N ALA A 113 -17.68 3.14 1.92
CA ALA A 113 -16.54 3.57 2.73
C ALA A 113 -15.28 2.76 2.37
N GLU A 114 -14.11 3.30 2.71
CA GLU A 114 -12.85 2.57 2.63
C GLU A 114 -12.98 1.22 3.37
N PRO A 115 -12.62 0.09 2.74
CA PRO A 115 -12.67 -1.19 3.44
C PRO A 115 -11.70 -1.20 4.63
N SER A 116 -12.16 -1.65 5.81
CA SER A 116 -11.40 -1.63 7.07
C SER A 116 -10.04 -2.33 7.01
N ARG A 117 -9.86 -3.27 6.07
CA ARG A 117 -8.57 -3.92 5.80
C ARG A 117 -7.49 -2.93 5.34
N PHE A 118 -7.84 -1.88 4.62
CA PHE A 118 -6.90 -0.89 4.09
C PHE A 118 -6.33 -0.05 5.23
N SER A 119 -7.20 0.50 6.09
CA SER A 119 -6.78 1.22 7.29
C SER A 119 -5.98 0.32 8.23
N SER A 120 -6.48 -0.89 8.52
CA SER A 120 -5.79 -1.84 9.41
C SER A 120 -4.39 -2.22 8.91
N SER A 121 -4.20 -2.37 7.60
CA SER A 121 -2.89 -2.68 7.01
C SER A 121 -1.94 -1.48 7.11
N ARG A 122 -2.45 -0.27 6.84
CA ARG A 122 -1.70 0.99 6.95
C ARG A 122 -1.27 1.26 8.39
N ASP A 123 -2.19 1.11 9.34
CA ASP A 123 -1.94 1.35 10.76
C ASP A 123 -0.92 0.35 11.31
N ARG A 124 -0.97 -0.92 10.87
CA ARG A 124 0.04 -1.93 11.24
C ARG A 124 1.44 -1.52 10.77
N GLU A 125 1.56 -1.01 9.55
CA GLU A 125 2.84 -0.54 9.02
C GLU A 125 3.37 0.70 9.74
N VAL A 126 2.49 1.63 10.10
CA VAL A 126 2.84 2.81 10.92
C VAL A 126 3.29 2.40 12.31
N LEU A 127 2.55 1.50 12.99
CA LEU A 127 2.92 1.02 14.32
C LEU A 127 4.26 0.28 14.32
N ARG A 128 4.53 -0.53 13.29
CA ARG A 128 5.84 -1.19 13.11
C ARG A 128 6.96 -0.17 12.96
N TRP A 129 6.73 0.86 12.13
CA TRP A 129 7.67 1.95 11.93
C TRP A 129 7.97 2.72 13.23
N GLU A 130 6.93 3.11 13.96
CA GLU A 130 7.07 3.88 15.20
C GLU A 130 7.84 3.10 16.27
N LYS A 131 7.57 1.80 16.41
CA LYS A 131 8.30 0.91 17.33
C LYS A 131 9.81 0.91 17.03
N LEU A 132 10.20 0.87 15.76
CA LEU A 132 11.61 0.87 15.36
C LEU A 132 12.26 2.24 15.43
N SER A 133 11.51 3.29 15.09
CA SER A 133 12.00 4.67 15.19
C SER A 133 12.31 5.05 16.64
N LYS A 134 11.49 4.58 17.59
CA LYS A 134 11.74 4.74 19.04
C LYS A 134 13.01 4.01 19.51
N ASN A 135 13.44 2.98 18.79
CA ASN A 135 14.69 2.26 19.07
C ASN A 135 15.92 2.87 18.37
N GLY A 136 15.80 4.08 17.83
CA GLY A 136 16.92 4.84 17.25
C GLY A 136 17.28 4.46 15.81
N VAL A 137 16.46 3.67 15.12
CA VAL A 137 16.69 3.31 13.71
C VAL A 137 15.89 4.26 12.81
N VAL A 138 16.57 5.11 12.05
CA VAL A 138 15.96 5.97 11.03
C VAL A 138 16.16 5.32 9.66
N LEU A 139 15.09 4.83 9.02
CA LEU A 139 15.14 4.45 7.60
C LEU A 139 14.77 5.66 6.72
N GLY A 140 15.29 5.68 5.49
CA GLY A 140 15.08 6.65 4.39
C GLY A 140 14.28 7.94 4.67
N GLU A 141 14.96 9.09 4.61
CA GLU A 141 14.37 10.41 4.86
C GLU A 141 13.57 11.00 3.68
N SER A 142 13.66 10.46 2.47
CA SER A 142 13.01 11.08 1.32
C SER A 142 11.49 10.92 1.37
N HIS A 143 10.78 12.02 1.66
CA HIS A 143 9.32 12.10 1.56
C HIS A 143 8.88 11.83 0.10
N PRO A 144 7.78 11.09 -0.15
CA PRO A 144 7.24 10.94 -1.49
C PRO A 144 6.91 12.33 -2.04
N ARG A 145 7.55 12.71 -3.14
CA ARG A 145 7.23 13.97 -3.82
C ARG A 145 5.79 13.88 -4.31
N ASN A 146 4.92 14.78 -3.86
CA ASN A 146 3.68 15.08 -4.57
C ASN A 146 4.09 15.59 -5.96
N THR A 147 4.05 14.69 -6.93
CA THR A 147 4.22 15.07 -8.33
C THR A 147 2.82 15.34 -8.84
N ASP A 148 2.47 16.61 -8.88
CA ASP A 148 1.27 17.14 -9.55
C ASP A 148 1.37 16.95 -11.08
#